data_AF-A0A1D6GVD9-F1
#
_entry.id   AF-A0A1D6GVD9-F1
#
_cell.length_a   1.000
_cell.length_b   1.000
_cell.length_c   1.000
_cell.angle_alpha   90.00
_cell.angle_beta   90.00
_cell.angle_gamma   90.00
#
_symmetry.space_group_name_H-M   'P 1'
#
loop_
_entity.id
_entity.type
_entity.pdbx_description
1 polymer ?
#
loop_
_entity_poly.entity_id
_entity_poly.type
_entity_poly.pdbx_seq_one_letter_code
_entity_poly.pdbx_strand_id
1 'polypeptide(L)'
;MYHIWNMPLREACHVAVQRNHPSKQKLWKHTKARQLVNGGLVPVIQIVSFGSDLSNRAPTFDMDLSDFMDDGKPISYEKARELFCQDPSQKWAAYVAGTILVLMTELGAQFTDSISILVSSAVPEGKGVSSSASVEVATMSAIAAAYGLNIIPRDLALLCQKVENHVVGAPCGVMDQMASACGEANKLLAMVCQPAEVKELVSIPTHIRFWGLDSGIRHSVGGGDYGSVRVGTYMGRKMIKCTASDLVSESLTSGSPAQSDCYKENGVGVLKSEAALEYLCNLPPHRYEAVYAKDIPEVISGEAFSEKYGDHDDTVTVIDPKRSYSVKAPTRHPIYENFRVEAFKTLLEAGNTDEQLSALGELMYQCHNSYSACGLGSDGTDRLVNLVREVQHRRTSEGGSPSLFGAKITGGGSGGTVCVVGKNCARSSEEIAEIQHRYKAETGYLPILFDGSSPGAGKFGYLKIRRRCP
;
A
#
# COMPACT_ATOMS: atom_id res chain seq x y z
N MET A 1 3.72 2.59 -16.32
CA MET A 1 2.46 2.79 -15.60
C MET A 1 2.13 1.47 -14.95
N TYR A 2 2.24 1.41 -13.62
CA TYR A 2 1.81 0.24 -12.86
C TYR A 2 0.39 0.51 -12.41
N HIS A 3 -0.56 -0.22 -12.98
CA HIS A 3 -1.96 -0.12 -12.62
C HIS A 3 -2.22 -0.98 -11.39
N ILE A 4 -3.03 -0.50 -10.44
CA ILE A 4 -3.49 -1.30 -9.31
C ILE A 4 -4.96 -0.99 -9.02
N TRP A 5 -5.67 -2.01 -8.51
CA TRP A 5 -7.03 -1.94 -8.03
C TRP A 5 -7.07 -2.12 -6.52
N ASN A 6 -7.76 -1.20 -5.83
CA ASN A 6 -8.08 -1.35 -4.43
C ASN A 6 -9.54 -0.99 -4.17
N MET A 7 -10.16 -1.66 -3.20
CA MET A 7 -11.54 -1.42 -2.78
C MET A 7 -11.52 -0.81 -1.37
N PRO A 8 -12.17 0.35 -1.15
CA PRO A 8 -12.28 0.88 0.20
C PRO A 8 -13.14 -0.08 1.04
N LEU A 9 -12.63 -0.49 2.21
CA LEU A 9 -13.37 -1.38 3.12
C LEU A 9 -14.48 -0.63 3.85
N ARG A 10 -15.44 -1.36 4.41
CA ARG A 10 -16.56 -0.77 5.17
C ARG A 10 -16.11 -0.18 6.51
N GLU A 11 -15.10 -0.78 7.13
CA GLU A 11 -14.51 -0.31 8.38
C GLU A 11 -13.97 1.12 8.19
N ALA A 12 -14.28 2.00 9.14
CA ALA A 12 -13.95 3.41 9.05
C ALA A 12 -13.01 3.85 10.17
N CYS A 13 -12.11 4.77 9.83
CA CYS A 13 -11.34 5.54 10.78
C CYS A 13 -11.97 6.93 10.94
N HIS A 14 -12.23 7.33 12.17
CA HIS A 14 -12.75 8.65 12.51
C HIS A 14 -11.73 9.41 13.35
N VAL A 15 -11.48 10.65 12.95
CA VAL A 15 -10.60 11.56 13.69
C VAL A 15 -11.35 12.85 13.98
N ALA A 16 -11.34 13.26 15.25
CA ALA A 16 -11.85 14.55 15.67
C ALA A 16 -10.68 15.45 16.07
N VAL A 17 -10.67 16.68 15.55
CA VAL A 17 -9.66 17.70 15.85
C VAL A 17 -10.33 18.88 16.50
N GLN A 18 -9.79 19.31 17.63
CA GLN A 18 -10.20 20.52 18.33
C GLN A 18 -9.01 21.48 18.44
N ARG A 19 -9.26 22.72 18.00
CA ARG A 19 -8.35 23.85 18.20
C ARG A 19 -8.66 24.51 19.52
N ASN A 20 -7.63 24.76 20.31
CA ASN A 20 -7.75 25.43 21.59
C ASN A 20 -6.69 26.52 21.69
N HIS A 21 -7.10 27.71 22.09
CA HIS A 21 -6.13 28.74 22.44
C HIS A 21 -5.20 28.19 23.54
N PRO A 22 -3.86 28.40 23.47
CA PRO A 22 -2.91 27.79 24.41
C PRO A 22 -3.28 28.01 25.89
N SER A 23 -3.81 29.18 26.23
CA SER A 23 -4.26 29.51 27.60
C SER A 23 -5.53 28.81 28.09
N LYS A 24 -6.30 28.21 27.17
CA LYS A 24 -7.55 27.50 27.49
C LYS A 24 -7.37 25.98 27.43
N GLN A 25 -6.19 25.48 27.05
CA GLN A 25 -5.92 24.06 26.94
C GLN A 25 -5.84 23.40 28.31
N LYS A 26 -6.63 22.34 28.52
CA LYS A 26 -6.46 21.48 29.70
C LYS A 26 -5.32 20.49 29.47
N LEU A 27 -4.15 20.86 29.98
CA LEU A 27 -2.93 20.04 29.88
C LEU A 27 -2.98 18.81 30.79
N TRP A 28 -2.34 17.74 30.37
CA TRP A 28 -2.10 16.57 31.21
C TRP A 28 -1.04 16.85 32.27
N LYS A 29 -1.00 16.06 33.35
CA LYS A 29 -0.17 16.35 34.54
C LYS A 29 1.33 16.46 34.20
N HIS A 30 1.84 15.60 33.34
CA HIS A 30 3.24 15.62 32.90
C HIS A 30 3.53 16.73 31.90
N THR A 31 2.59 17.06 30.99
CA THR A 31 2.72 18.23 30.10
C THR A 31 2.78 19.54 30.90
N LYS A 32 1.97 19.65 31.96
CA LYS A 32 2.05 20.80 32.90
C LYS A 32 3.42 20.91 33.56
N ALA A 33 4.03 19.78 33.92
CA ALA A 33 5.37 19.76 34.51
C ALA A 33 6.43 20.26 33.52
N ARG A 34 6.35 19.90 32.23
CA ARG A 34 7.26 20.43 31.18
C ARG A 34 7.09 21.93 30.97
N GLN A 35 5.86 22.44 30.92
CA GLN A 35 5.60 23.88 30.75
C GLN A 35 6.09 24.73 31.93
N LEU A 36 6.01 24.21 33.17
CA LEU A 36 6.55 24.89 34.35
C LEU A 36 8.08 25.03 34.30
N VAL A 37 8.78 24.14 33.57
CA VAL A 37 10.23 24.18 33.37
C VAL A 37 10.61 25.13 32.22
N ASN A 38 9.84 25.15 31.13
CA ASN A 38 10.16 25.92 29.91
C ASN A 38 9.64 27.38 29.91
N GLY A 39 8.85 27.79 30.91
CA GLY A 39 8.57 29.21 31.18
C GLY A 39 7.72 29.94 30.13
N GLY A 40 6.67 29.32 29.58
CA GLY A 40 5.78 29.99 28.63
C GLY A 40 4.51 29.23 28.25
N LEU A 41 3.55 29.97 27.64
CA LEU A 41 2.33 29.45 27.01
C LEU A 41 2.66 28.86 25.65
N VAL A 42 3.20 27.64 25.64
CA VAL A 42 3.56 26.94 24.40
C VAL A 42 2.34 26.18 23.87
N PRO A 43 1.99 26.30 22.58
CA PRO A 43 0.99 25.44 21.96
C PRO A 43 1.39 23.97 22.06
N VAL A 44 0.46 23.09 22.39
CA VAL A 44 0.73 21.65 22.55
C VAL A 44 -0.11 20.81 21.61
N ILE A 45 0.42 19.65 21.24
CA ILE A 45 -0.33 18.60 20.57
C ILE A 45 -0.67 17.54 21.62
N GLN A 46 -1.95 17.17 21.72
CA GLN A 46 -2.41 16.08 22.58
C GLN A 46 -3.27 15.11 21.76
N ILE A 47 -2.92 13.84 21.79
CA ILE A 47 -3.53 12.80 20.96
C ILE A 47 -4.04 11.70 21.88
N VAL A 48 -5.32 11.37 21.75
CA VAL A 48 -5.95 10.21 22.38
C VAL A 48 -6.36 9.23 21.30
N SER A 49 -5.99 7.97 21.44
CA SER A 49 -6.37 6.90 20.53
C SER A 49 -7.17 5.84 21.29
N PHE A 50 -8.42 5.64 20.89
CA PHE A 50 -9.23 4.55 21.42
C PHE A 50 -8.82 3.20 20.81
N GLY A 51 -9.04 2.12 21.55
CA GLY A 51 -8.72 0.76 21.11
C GLY A 51 -7.28 0.31 21.37
N SER A 52 -6.51 1.10 22.13
CA SER A 52 -5.14 0.76 22.55
C SER A 52 -5.06 -0.56 23.31
N ASP A 53 -6.11 -0.96 24.02
CA ASP A 53 -6.12 -2.11 24.94
C ASP A 53 -5.82 -3.45 24.25
N LEU A 54 -5.92 -3.50 22.92
CA LEU A 54 -5.63 -4.67 22.08
C LEU A 54 -4.19 -4.68 21.50
N SER A 55 -3.39 -3.66 21.82
CA SER A 55 -2.06 -3.40 21.25
C SER A 55 -1.11 -2.94 22.36
N ASN A 56 0.16 -3.34 22.34
CA ASN A 56 1.15 -2.94 23.37
C ASN A 56 1.59 -1.45 23.25
N ARG A 57 0.69 -0.54 22.86
CA ARG A 57 0.96 0.88 22.62
C ARG A 57 0.24 1.78 23.62
N ALA A 58 0.81 2.94 23.90
CA ALA A 58 0.19 3.90 24.80
C ALA A 58 -1.13 4.46 24.20
N PRO A 59 -2.20 4.64 25.00
CA PRO A 59 -3.47 5.23 24.54
C PRO A 59 -3.35 6.72 24.20
N THR A 60 -2.28 7.35 24.66
CA THR A 60 -2.14 8.81 24.73
C THR A 60 -0.74 9.24 24.33
N PHE A 61 -0.65 10.38 23.65
CA PHE A 61 0.62 11.02 23.28
C PHE A 61 0.49 12.54 23.39
N ASP A 62 1.57 13.21 23.80
CA ASP A 62 1.65 14.66 23.81
C ASP A 62 3.08 15.18 23.62
N MET A 63 3.17 16.31 22.93
CA MET A 63 4.41 17.02 22.67
C MET A 63 4.16 18.53 22.59
N ASP A 64 5.22 19.32 22.79
CA ASP A 64 5.14 20.74 22.54
C ASP A 64 5.20 20.96 21.03
N LEU A 65 4.40 21.87 20.48
CA LEU A 65 4.41 22.13 19.04
C LEU A 65 5.77 22.70 18.59
N SER A 66 6.49 23.35 19.50
CA SER A 66 7.87 23.82 19.26
C SER A 66 8.87 22.69 19.05
N ASP A 67 8.57 21.45 19.46
CA ASP A 67 9.46 20.30 19.23
C ASP A 67 9.58 19.98 17.72
N PHE A 68 8.63 20.45 16.91
CA PHE A 68 8.72 20.42 15.44
C PHE A 68 9.47 21.58 14.82
N MET A 69 10.05 22.48 15.62
CA MET A 69 10.73 23.68 15.14
C MET A 69 12.21 23.68 15.51
N ASP A 70 13.05 24.08 14.56
CA ASP A 70 14.48 24.33 14.73
C ASP A 70 14.81 25.68 14.07
N ASP A 71 15.34 26.63 14.82
CA ASP A 71 15.66 28.00 14.33
C ASP A 71 14.52 28.66 13.52
N GLY A 72 13.27 28.49 13.97
CA GLY A 72 12.09 29.08 13.33
C GLY A 72 11.64 28.39 12.05
N LYS A 73 12.21 27.23 11.70
CA LYS A 73 11.78 26.38 10.57
C LYS A 73 11.34 25.00 11.07
N PRO A 74 10.49 24.28 10.31
CA PRO A 74 10.18 22.89 10.63
C PRO A 74 11.45 22.03 10.66
N ILE A 75 11.54 21.11 11.62
CA ILE A 75 12.62 20.11 11.69
C ILE A 75 12.63 19.23 10.42
N SER A 76 13.78 18.62 10.10
CA SER A 76 13.85 17.64 9.02
C SER A 76 13.05 16.37 9.35
N TYR A 77 12.63 15.64 8.33
CA TYR A 77 11.90 14.39 8.53
C TYR A 77 12.74 13.33 9.23
N GLU A 78 14.06 13.31 9.01
CA GLU A 78 14.98 12.39 9.70
C GLU A 78 14.99 12.66 11.21
N LYS A 79 15.07 13.93 11.62
CA LYS A 79 15.03 14.33 13.03
C LYS A 79 13.68 14.00 13.67
N ALA A 80 12.59 14.16 12.92
CA ALA A 80 11.26 13.76 13.38
C ALA A 80 11.14 12.25 13.57
N ARG A 81 11.67 11.46 12.63
CA ARG A 81 11.70 9.99 12.73
C ARG A 81 12.49 9.54 13.95
N GLU A 82 13.65 10.14 14.21
CA GLU A 82 14.45 9.86 15.39
C GLU A 82 13.66 10.16 16.67
N LEU A 83 12.97 11.30 16.75
CA LEU A 83 12.12 11.68 17.88
C LEU A 83 11.05 10.62 18.18
N PHE A 84 10.31 10.16 17.16
CA PHE A 84 9.27 9.15 17.36
C PHE A 84 9.80 7.73 17.59
N CYS A 85 11.06 7.44 17.25
CA CYS A 85 11.67 6.14 17.50
C CYS A 85 12.21 5.94 18.92
N GLN A 86 12.27 7.00 19.74
CA GLN A 86 12.83 6.93 21.10
C GLN A 86 12.03 6.01 22.03
N ASP A 87 10.69 6.05 21.92
CA ASP A 87 9.79 5.21 22.70
C ASP A 87 8.95 4.33 21.76
N PRO A 88 9.24 3.01 21.70
CA PRO A 88 8.48 2.07 20.88
C PRO A 88 6.96 2.08 21.16
N SER A 89 6.54 2.38 22.39
CA SER A 89 5.12 2.43 22.77
C SER A 89 4.38 3.65 22.21
N GLN A 90 5.12 4.67 21.78
CA GLN A 90 4.61 5.94 21.24
C GLN A 90 4.85 6.10 19.74
N LYS A 91 5.52 5.14 19.09
CA LYS A 91 5.81 5.19 17.64
C LYS A 91 4.57 5.39 16.77
N TRP A 92 3.39 4.94 17.22
CA TRP A 92 2.13 5.15 16.51
C TRP A 92 1.76 6.63 16.37
N ALA A 93 2.22 7.49 17.27
CA ALA A 93 1.94 8.92 17.21
C ALA A 93 2.56 9.58 15.97
N ALA A 94 3.60 8.99 15.38
CA ALA A 94 4.22 9.47 14.15
C ALA A 94 3.22 9.56 12.98
N TYR A 95 2.29 8.60 12.85
CA TYR A 95 1.25 8.61 11.81
C TYR A 95 0.26 9.77 11.98
N VAL A 96 0.11 10.30 13.20
CA VAL A 96 -0.87 11.35 13.53
C VAL A 96 -0.17 12.71 13.61
N ALA A 97 0.79 12.87 14.51
CA ALA A 97 1.53 14.11 14.70
C ALA A 97 2.40 14.46 13.48
N GLY A 98 2.91 13.45 12.75
CA GLY A 98 3.68 13.66 11.52
C GLY A 98 2.89 14.37 10.43
N THR A 99 1.55 14.26 10.42
CA THR A 99 0.71 15.01 9.47
C THR A 99 0.84 16.52 9.66
N ILE A 100 1.00 16.99 10.90
CA ILE A 100 1.21 18.42 11.21
C ILE A 100 2.55 18.87 10.64
N LEU A 101 3.62 18.11 10.91
CA LEU A 101 4.96 18.43 10.40
C LEU A 101 4.98 18.48 8.87
N VAL A 102 4.37 17.49 8.20
CA VAL A 102 4.29 17.49 6.73
C VAL A 102 3.52 18.70 6.20
N LEU A 103 2.40 19.09 6.83
CA LEU A 103 1.68 20.30 6.44
C LEU A 103 2.51 21.58 6.66
N MET A 104 3.31 21.65 7.72
CA MET A 104 4.23 22.77 7.98
C MET A 104 5.32 22.84 6.90
N THR A 105 5.94 21.71 6.57
CA THR A 105 7.07 21.64 5.65
C THR A 105 6.64 21.82 4.19
N GLU A 106 5.57 21.17 3.75
CA GLU A 106 5.18 21.10 2.34
C GLU A 106 4.25 22.24 1.93
N LEU A 107 3.38 22.70 2.84
CA LEU A 107 2.39 23.74 2.55
C LEU A 107 2.65 25.05 3.30
N GLY A 108 3.70 25.12 4.13
CA GLY A 108 3.98 26.30 4.95
C GLY A 108 2.90 26.59 6.00
N ALA A 109 2.10 25.58 6.37
CA ALA A 109 0.99 25.76 7.31
C ALA A 109 1.53 26.18 8.70
N GLN A 110 0.93 27.22 9.28
CA GLN A 110 1.29 27.70 10.61
C GLN A 110 0.26 27.29 11.64
N PHE A 111 0.74 26.70 12.73
CA PHE A 111 -0.07 26.24 13.84
C PHE A 111 0.25 27.10 15.08
N THR A 112 -0.70 27.92 15.52
CA THR A 112 -0.53 28.81 16.69
C THR A 112 -1.40 28.40 17.89
N ASP A 113 -2.42 27.58 17.62
CA ASP A 113 -3.30 27.02 18.64
C ASP A 113 -2.80 25.65 19.11
N SER A 114 -3.10 25.29 20.35
CA SER A 114 -2.98 23.90 20.81
C SER A 114 -3.99 23.02 20.05
N ILE A 115 -3.58 21.79 19.78
CA ILE A 115 -4.34 20.83 18.98
C ILE A 115 -4.66 19.61 19.84
N SER A 116 -5.94 19.33 20.03
CA SER A 116 -6.40 18.08 20.64
C SER A 116 -6.98 17.18 19.57
N ILE A 117 -6.45 15.96 19.47
CA ILE A 117 -6.81 14.97 18.46
C ILE A 117 -7.37 13.74 19.16
N LEU A 118 -8.51 13.27 18.70
CA LEU A 118 -9.10 12.01 19.13
C LEU A 118 -9.22 11.08 17.92
N VAL A 119 -8.61 9.90 18.02
CA VAL A 119 -8.61 8.88 16.97
C VAL A 119 -9.46 7.68 17.43
N SER A 120 -10.41 7.28 16.59
CA SER A 120 -11.24 6.09 16.78
C SER A 120 -11.32 5.32 15.46
N SER A 121 -10.74 4.12 15.42
CA SER A 121 -10.70 3.30 14.20
C SER A 121 -11.33 1.93 14.43
N ALA A 122 -12.19 1.52 13.50
CA ALA A 122 -12.67 0.15 13.39
C ALA A 122 -11.80 -0.69 12.42
N VAL A 123 -10.86 -0.07 11.71
CA VAL A 123 -9.95 -0.76 10.78
C VAL A 123 -8.91 -1.54 11.57
N PRO A 124 -8.84 -2.88 11.46
CA PRO A 124 -7.93 -3.68 12.27
C PRO A 124 -6.45 -3.39 12.01
N GLU A 125 -5.68 -3.23 13.10
CA GLU A 125 -4.25 -2.92 13.03
C GLU A 125 -3.42 -4.11 12.54
N GLY A 126 -2.60 -3.85 11.50
CA GLY A 126 -1.58 -4.79 11.03
C GLY A 126 -2.13 -6.00 10.28
N LYS A 127 -3.32 -5.90 9.68
CA LYS A 127 -3.98 -6.99 8.95
C LYS A 127 -3.90 -6.88 7.42
N GLY A 128 -3.07 -5.96 6.90
CA GLY A 128 -2.94 -5.74 5.46
C GLY A 128 -4.14 -5.03 4.82
N VAL A 129 -4.86 -4.24 5.62
CA VAL A 129 -6.09 -3.52 5.24
C VAL A 129 -5.95 -2.00 5.36
N SER A 130 -4.71 -1.49 5.17
CA SER A 130 -4.42 -0.05 5.10
C SER A 130 -4.76 0.75 6.37
N SER A 131 -4.58 0.16 7.56
CA SER A 131 -4.91 0.82 8.83
C SER A 131 -4.09 2.10 9.06
N SER A 132 -2.80 2.13 8.70
CA SER A 132 -1.94 3.32 8.81
C SER A 132 -2.44 4.45 7.92
N ALA A 133 -2.61 4.18 6.62
CA ALA A 133 -3.14 5.15 5.66
C ALA A 133 -4.53 5.68 6.05
N SER A 134 -5.41 4.84 6.62
CA SER A 134 -6.73 5.30 7.10
C SER A 134 -6.62 6.35 8.21
N VAL A 135 -5.67 6.16 9.14
CA VAL A 135 -5.42 7.08 10.25
C VAL A 135 -4.78 8.37 9.76
N GLU A 136 -3.78 8.28 8.88
CA GLU A 136 -3.11 9.45 8.29
C GLU A 136 -4.08 10.32 7.50
N VAL A 137 -4.85 9.70 6.59
CA VAL A 137 -5.82 10.40 5.73
C VAL A 137 -6.92 11.05 6.57
N ALA A 138 -7.50 10.34 7.54
CA ALA A 138 -8.52 10.90 8.42
C ALA A 138 -7.98 12.05 9.27
N THR A 139 -6.76 11.90 9.82
CA THR A 139 -6.10 12.94 10.63
C THR A 139 -5.82 14.18 9.81
N MET A 140 -5.15 14.02 8.67
CA MET A 140 -4.78 15.15 7.81
C MET A 140 -6.02 15.86 7.27
N SER A 141 -7.07 15.12 6.89
CA SER A 141 -8.35 15.70 6.47
C SER A 141 -8.99 16.54 7.57
N ALA A 142 -9.01 16.05 8.81
CA ALA A 142 -9.58 16.77 9.94
C ALA A 142 -8.77 18.03 10.30
N ILE A 143 -7.43 17.97 10.25
CA ILE A 143 -6.55 19.12 10.47
C ILE A 143 -6.73 20.15 9.36
N ALA A 144 -6.70 19.74 8.10
CA ALA A 144 -6.93 20.62 6.95
C ALA A 144 -8.26 21.36 7.09
N ALA A 145 -9.35 20.66 7.42
CA ALA A 145 -10.67 21.26 7.66
C ALA A 145 -10.69 22.22 8.87
N ALA A 146 -9.99 21.89 9.96
CA ALA A 146 -9.93 22.73 11.16
C ALA A 146 -9.16 24.04 10.95
N TYR A 147 -8.17 24.04 10.04
CA TYR A 147 -7.34 25.18 9.71
C TYR A 147 -7.72 25.87 8.39
N GLY A 148 -8.74 25.36 7.68
CA GLY A 148 -9.21 25.95 6.42
C GLY A 148 -8.25 25.74 5.25
N LEU A 149 -7.42 24.69 5.30
CA LEU A 149 -6.55 24.31 4.20
C LEU A 149 -7.37 23.58 3.14
N ASN A 150 -7.35 24.09 1.90
CA ASN A 150 -8.03 23.45 0.79
C ASN A 150 -7.06 22.49 0.07
N ILE A 151 -7.14 21.20 0.38
CA ILE A 151 -6.28 20.16 -0.17
C ILE A 151 -7.18 19.15 -0.90
N ILE A 152 -6.91 18.92 -2.19
CA ILE A 152 -7.68 17.93 -2.95
C ILE A 152 -7.31 16.50 -2.51
N PRO A 153 -8.21 15.50 -2.63
CA PRO A 153 -8.00 14.16 -2.08
C PRO A 153 -6.71 13.47 -2.53
N ARG A 154 -6.32 13.67 -3.80
CA ARG A 154 -5.06 13.13 -4.35
C ARG A 154 -3.83 13.72 -3.64
N ASP A 155 -3.78 15.03 -3.51
CA ASP A 155 -2.62 15.70 -2.92
C ASP A 155 -2.55 15.41 -1.42
N LEU A 156 -3.70 15.27 -0.76
CA LEU A 156 -3.79 14.79 0.61
C LEU A 156 -3.19 13.39 0.76
N ALA A 157 -3.53 12.46 -0.14
CA ALA A 157 -2.95 11.11 -0.12
C ALA A 157 -1.43 11.12 -0.32
N LEU A 158 -0.90 11.99 -1.20
CA LEU A 158 0.54 12.15 -1.40
C LEU A 158 1.25 12.72 -0.17
N LEU A 159 0.65 13.69 0.50
CA LEU A 159 1.16 14.23 1.76
C LEU A 159 1.14 13.16 2.86
N CYS A 160 0.08 12.34 2.96
CA CYS A 160 0.05 11.19 3.87
C CYS A 160 1.15 10.17 3.55
N GLN A 161 1.38 9.86 2.26
CA GLN A 161 2.48 8.97 1.87
C GLN A 161 3.85 9.50 2.33
N LYS A 162 4.06 10.82 2.32
CA LYS A 162 5.27 11.44 2.87
C LYS A 162 5.40 11.24 4.39
N VAL A 163 4.28 11.28 5.13
CA VAL A 163 4.27 10.96 6.57
C VAL A 163 4.78 9.53 6.78
N GLU A 164 4.22 8.56 6.08
CA GLU A 164 4.57 7.14 6.24
C GLU A 164 6.03 6.85 5.82
N ASN A 165 6.47 7.39 4.69
CA ASN A 165 7.83 7.18 4.17
C ASN A 165 8.91 7.88 5.00
N HIS A 166 8.72 9.16 5.32
CA HIS A 166 9.80 9.99 5.86
C HIS A 166 9.75 10.16 7.38
N VAL A 167 8.55 10.28 7.97
CA VAL A 167 8.39 10.47 9.41
C VAL A 167 8.32 9.14 10.14
N VAL A 168 7.51 8.20 9.64
CA VAL A 168 7.40 6.85 10.24
C VAL A 168 8.57 5.96 9.82
N GLY A 169 9.05 6.12 8.58
CA GLY A 169 10.16 5.35 8.02
C GLY A 169 9.75 4.03 7.36
N ALA A 170 8.49 3.87 6.98
CA ALA A 170 7.99 2.69 6.28
C ALA A 170 8.03 2.91 4.77
N PRO A 171 8.78 2.12 3.97
CA PRO A 171 9.01 2.38 2.54
C PRO A 171 7.82 1.95 1.67
N CYS A 172 6.64 2.53 1.88
CA CYS A 172 5.39 2.12 1.25
C CYS A 172 5.12 2.85 -0.08
N GLY A 173 4.31 2.18 -0.92
CA GLY A 173 3.67 2.81 -2.07
C GLY A 173 2.55 3.78 -1.67
N VAL A 174 1.93 4.40 -2.67
CA VAL A 174 0.88 5.44 -2.49
C VAL A 174 -0.56 4.87 -2.48
N MET A 175 -0.70 3.58 -2.79
CA MET A 175 -1.98 2.95 -3.09
C MET A 175 -2.96 3.04 -1.91
N ASP A 176 -2.49 2.79 -0.70
CA ASP A 176 -3.32 2.71 0.50
C ASP A 176 -3.92 4.08 0.84
N GLN A 177 -3.10 5.13 0.76
CA GLN A 177 -3.53 6.51 0.96
C GLN A 177 -4.50 6.95 -0.13
N MET A 178 -4.25 6.56 -1.39
CA MET A 178 -5.11 6.90 -2.52
C MET A 178 -6.47 6.20 -2.44
N ALA A 179 -6.50 4.92 -2.06
CA ALA A 179 -7.75 4.18 -1.85
C ALA A 179 -8.55 4.79 -0.69
N SER A 180 -7.88 5.13 0.41
CA SER A 180 -8.49 5.78 1.58
C SER A 180 -9.06 7.17 1.25
N ALA A 181 -8.33 7.99 0.48
CA ALA A 181 -8.73 9.36 0.17
C ALA A 181 -9.71 9.47 -1.01
N CYS A 182 -9.47 8.72 -2.10
CA CYS A 182 -10.16 8.86 -3.39
C CYS A 182 -11.17 7.73 -3.67
N GLY A 183 -11.24 6.70 -2.83
CA GLY A 183 -12.15 5.57 -3.04
C GLY A 183 -13.63 5.97 -3.04
N GLU A 184 -14.46 5.16 -3.68
CA GLU A 184 -15.92 5.28 -3.61
C GLU A 184 -16.57 3.94 -3.31
N ALA A 185 -17.70 3.99 -2.60
CA ALA A 185 -18.49 2.79 -2.33
C ALA A 185 -18.91 2.09 -3.62
N ASN A 186 -18.75 0.77 -3.64
CA ASN A 186 -19.04 -0.18 -4.72
C ASN A 186 -18.24 0.06 -6.00
N LYS A 187 -17.05 0.66 -5.89
CA LYS A 187 -16.14 0.87 -7.01
C LYS A 187 -14.72 0.41 -6.66
N LEU A 188 -14.02 -0.13 -7.65
CA LEU A 188 -12.58 -0.34 -7.60
C LEU A 188 -11.88 0.93 -8.11
N LEU A 189 -10.85 1.37 -7.38
CA LEU A 189 -10.04 2.51 -7.79
C LEU A 189 -8.96 2.06 -8.77
N ALA A 190 -9.04 2.49 -10.03
CA ALA A 190 -7.97 2.31 -11.01
C ALA A 190 -6.99 3.47 -10.87
N MET A 191 -5.73 3.16 -10.60
CA MET A 191 -4.73 4.21 -10.54
C MET A 191 -3.38 3.77 -11.08
N VAL A 192 -2.60 4.75 -11.52
CA VAL A 192 -1.20 4.58 -11.86
C VAL A 192 -0.36 5.14 -10.71
N CYS A 193 0.55 4.35 -10.15
CA CYS A 193 1.35 4.78 -9.00
C CYS A 193 2.37 5.89 -9.31
N GLN A 194 2.73 6.08 -10.57
CA GLN A 194 3.66 7.14 -11.03
C GLN A 194 3.06 7.79 -12.29
N PRO A 195 2.57 9.04 -12.22
CA PRO A 195 2.80 10.04 -11.16
C PRO A 195 1.70 10.06 -10.07
N ALA A 196 1.21 8.91 -9.62
CA ALA A 196 0.11 8.78 -8.65
C ALA A 196 -1.19 9.43 -9.13
N GLU A 197 -1.76 8.91 -10.21
CA GLU A 197 -2.99 9.40 -10.84
C GLU A 197 -4.11 8.37 -10.73
N VAL A 198 -5.29 8.82 -10.28
CA VAL A 198 -6.52 8.07 -10.48
C VAL A 198 -6.87 8.13 -11.96
N LYS A 199 -6.98 6.98 -12.62
CA LYS A 199 -7.43 6.89 -14.01
C LYS A 199 -8.95 6.87 -14.06
N GLU A 200 -9.57 6.01 -13.26
CA GLU A 200 -11.02 5.93 -13.17
C GLU A 200 -11.47 5.18 -11.91
N LEU A 201 -12.79 5.17 -11.69
CA LEU A 201 -13.45 4.38 -10.66
C LEU A 201 -14.37 3.37 -11.36
N VAL A 202 -13.98 2.10 -11.36
CA VAL A 202 -14.73 1.03 -12.04
C VAL A 202 -15.80 0.49 -11.11
N SER A 203 -17.05 0.50 -11.55
CA SER A 203 -18.17 0.00 -10.74
C SER A 203 -18.10 -1.52 -10.64
N ILE A 204 -18.27 -2.05 -9.43
CA ILE A 204 -18.36 -3.50 -9.22
C ILE A 204 -19.74 -3.97 -9.73
N PRO A 205 -19.81 -4.90 -10.69
CA PRO A 205 -21.09 -5.41 -11.16
C PRO A 205 -21.90 -6.03 -10.02
N THR A 206 -23.21 -5.82 -10.02
CA THR A 206 -24.11 -6.21 -8.90
C THR A 206 -24.16 -7.71 -8.61
N HIS A 207 -23.79 -8.54 -9.59
CA HIS A 207 -23.72 -9.99 -9.49
C HIS A 207 -22.38 -10.49 -8.94
N ILE A 208 -21.39 -9.61 -8.73
CA ILE A 208 -20.06 -9.92 -8.20
C ILE A 208 -19.92 -9.36 -6.80
N ARG A 209 -19.23 -10.09 -5.93
CA ARG A 209 -18.88 -9.64 -4.58
C ARG A 209 -17.46 -10.04 -4.23
N PHE A 210 -16.84 -9.22 -3.39
CA PHE A 210 -15.52 -9.44 -2.82
C PHE A 210 -15.63 -9.61 -1.31
N TRP A 211 -14.83 -10.51 -0.76
CA TRP A 211 -14.66 -10.70 0.69
C TRP A 211 -13.19 -10.65 1.06
N GLY A 212 -12.87 -10.07 2.20
CA GLY A 212 -11.55 -10.15 2.82
C GLY A 212 -11.56 -11.14 3.97
N LEU A 213 -10.57 -12.03 4.03
CA LEU A 213 -10.36 -12.96 5.14
C LEU A 213 -8.99 -12.72 5.76
N ASP A 214 -8.94 -12.22 6.99
CA ASP A 214 -7.69 -12.07 7.74
C ASP A 214 -7.11 -13.43 8.14
N SER A 215 -5.88 -13.72 7.74
CA SER A 215 -5.18 -14.96 8.11
C SER A 215 -4.81 -15.03 9.60
N GLY A 216 -4.83 -13.91 10.31
CA GLY A 216 -4.37 -13.84 11.71
C GLY A 216 -2.86 -13.62 11.83
N ILE A 217 -2.09 -13.84 10.76
CA ILE A 217 -0.64 -13.70 10.72
C ILE A 217 -0.28 -12.24 10.48
N ARG A 218 0.43 -11.64 11.45
CA ARG A 218 1.10 -10.35 11.30
C ARG A 218 2.50 -10.62 10.75
N HIS A 219 2.88 -9.93 9.67
CA HIS A 219 4.21 -9.92 9.02
C HIS A 219 5.16 -11.03 9.51
N SER A 220 5.25 -12.13 8.76
CA SER A 220 6.00 -13.33 9.13
C SER A 220 7.46 -12.99 9.39
N VAL A 221 7.97 -13.47 10.51
CA VAL A 221 9.36 -13.28 10.96
C VAL A 221 10.34 -14.21 10.20
N GLY A 222 9.94 -14.68 9.01
CA GLY A 222 10.67 -15.70 8.26
C GLY A 222 10.56 -15.62 6.73
N GLY A 223 9.81 -14.67 6.17
CA GLY A 223 9.82 -14.36 4.73
C GLY A 223 10.88 -13.32 4.37
N GLY A 224 11.12 -13.10 3.08
CA GLY A 224 11.93 -11.97 2.64
C GLY A 224 11.30 -10.66 3.12
N ASP A 225 12.08 -9.76 3.72
CA ASP A 225 11.54 -8.43 4.05
C ASP A 225 11.18 -7.68 2.75
N TYR A 226 10.12 -6.87 2.80
CA TYR A 226 9.66 -6.09 1.65
C TYR A 226 10.79 -5.27 1.01
N GLY A 227 11.73 -4.78 1.82
CA GLY A 227 12.91 -4.05 1.37
C GLY A 227 13.79 -4.88 0.43
N SER A 228 13.99 -6.16 0.72
CA SER A 228 14.80 -7.07 -0.10
C SER A 228 14.16 -7.37 -1.44
N VAL A 229 12.84 -7.56 -1.44
CA VAL A 229 12.07 -7.77 -2.67
C VAL A 229 12.11 -6.52 -3.53
N ARG A 230 12.02 -5.34 -2.92
CA ARG A 230 12.21 -4.06 -3.61
C ARG A 230 13.61 -3.95 -4.21
N VAL A 231 14.67 -4.22 -3.44
CA VAL A 231 16.05 -4.22 -3.96
C VAL A 231 16.18 -5.17 -5.16
N GLY A 232 15.72 -6.42 -5.03
CA GLY A 232 15.72 -7.38 -6.12
C GLY A 232 14.97 -6.93 -7.38
N THR A 233 13.84 -6.23 -7.20
CA THR A 233 13.06 -5.63 -8.28
C THR A 233 13.87 -4.58 -9.04
N TYR A 234 14.52 -3.66 -8.33
CA TYR A 234 15.35 -2.61 -8.93
C TYR A 234 16.65 -3.16 -9.54
N MET A 235 17.25 -4.18 -8.94
CA MET A 235 18.39 -4.91 -9.52
C MET A 235 18.03 -5.46 -10.90
N GLY A 236 16.89 -6.15 -11.03
CA GLY A 236 16.50 -6.68 -12.34
C GLY A 236 16.11 -5.60 -13.34
N ARG A 237 15.54 -4.47 -12.90
CA ARG A 237 15.36 -3.28 -13.76
C ARG A 237 16.71 -2.82 -14.33
N LYS A 238 17.73 -2.68 -13.49
CA LYS A 238 19.08 -2.28 -13.90
C LYS A 238 19.67 -3.27 -14.90
N MET A 239 19.55 -4.58 -14.64
CA MET A 239 20.01 -5.63 -15.56
C MET A 239 19.36 -5.51 -16.94
N ILE A 240 18.03 -5.35 -17.00
CA ILE A 240 17.30 -5.16 -18.28
C ILE A 240 17.81 -3.93 -19.03
N LYS A 241 18.01 -2.80 -18.34
CA LYS A 241 18.52 -1.57 -18.98
C LYS A 241 19.92 -1.76 -19.55
N CYS A 242 20.81 -2.42 -18.82
CA CYS A 242 22.17 -2.72 -19.26
C CYS A 242 22.15 -3.64 -20.49
N THR A 243 21.44 -4.77 -20.43
CA THR A 243 21.30 -5.70 -21.56
C THR A 243 20.72 -5.01 -22.79
N ALA A 244 19.68 -4.19 -22.63
CA ALA A 244 19.11 -3.42 -23.73
C ALA A 244 20.13 -2.44 -24.34
N SER A 245 20.93 -1.76 -23.52
CA SER A 245 21.98 -0.84 -23.98
C SER A 245 23.09 -1.54 -24.75
N ASP A 246 23.48 -2.74 -24.30
CA ASP A 246 24.47 -3.58 -24.98
C ASP A 246 23.94 -4.02 -26.36
N LEU A 247 22.69 -4.50 -26.42
CA LEU A 247 22.04 -4.89 -27.68
C LEU A 247 21.87 -3.71 -28.66
N VAL A 248 21.59 -2.50 -28.17
CA VAL A 248 21.60 -1.29 -29.01
C VAL A 248 22.99 -1.05 -29.61
N SER A 249 24.04 -1.20 -28.80
CA SER A 249 25.42 -0.97 -29.23
C SER A 249 25.88 -2.00 -30.26
N GLU A 250 25.53 -3.27 -30.09
CA GLU A 250 25.80 -4.35 -31.05
C GLU A 250 25.04 -4.15 -32.38
N SER A 251 23.81 -3.67 -32.31
CA SER A 251 22.99 -3.41 -33.50
C SER A 251 23.52 -2.24 -34.34
N LEU A 252 24.20 -1.27 -33.72
CA LEU A 252 24.82 -0.14 -34.41
C LEU A 252 26.17 -0.47 -35.03
N THR A 253 26.89 -1.47 -34.49
CA THR A 253 28.19 -1.91 -35.00
C THR A 253 28.08 -2.97 -36.11
N SER A 254 27.02 -3.79 -36.10
CA SER A 254 26.73 -4.82 -37.10
C SER A 254 26.04 -4.27 -38.37
N GLY A 255 26.69 -3.34 -39.06
CA GLY A 255 26.23 -2.85 -40.36
C GLY A 255 26.34 -3.93 -41.46
N SER A 256 25.25 -4.65 -41.75
CA SER A 256 25.09 -5.42 -43.00
C SER A 256 23.95 -4.86 -43.85
N PRO A 257 24.20 -4.53 -45.14
CA PRO A 257 23.20 -3.96 -46.02
C PRO A 257 22.21 -5.02 -46.52
N ALA A 258 20.97 -4.59 -46.76
CA ALA A 258 19.90 -5.31 -47.45
C ALA A 258 19.14 -6.40 -46.66
N GLN A 259 18.23 -5.96 -45.79
CA GLN A 259 16.85 -6.46 -45.75
C GLN A 259 15.96 -5.54 -44.90
N SER A 260 15.08 -4.81 -45.59
CA SER A 260 13.95 -3.98 -45.10
C SER A 260 14.24 -3.06 -43.91
N ASP A 261 14.71 -1.84 -44.21
CA ASP A 261 15.12 -0.80 -43.25
C ASP A 261 14.06 -0.48 -42.17
N CYS A 262 12.76 -0.65 -42.45
CA CYS A 262 11.70 -0.35 -41.47
C CYS A 262 11.60 -1.33 -40.29
N TYR A 263 11.99 -2.61 -40.44
CA TYR A 263 11.89 -3.60 -39.35
C TYR A 263 13.09 -3.52 -38.39
N LYS A 264 14.29 -3.19 -38.91
CA LYS A 264 15.48 -2.98 -38.09
C LYS A 264 15.40 -1.66 -37.29
N GLU A 265 14.92 -0.58 -37.91
CA GLU A 265 14.71 0.71 -37.22
C GLU A 265 13.70 0.59 -36.07
N ASN A 266 12.59 -0.12 -36.28
CA ASN A 266 11.60 -0.38 -35.23
C ASN A 266 12.18 -1.21 -34.08
N GLY A 267 13.02 -2.21 -34.37
CA GLY A 267 13.69 -3.02 -33.35
C GLY A 267 14.67 -2.21 -32.48
N VAL A 268 15.47 -1.35 -33.10
CA VAL A 268 16.41 -0.46 -32.39
C VAL A 268 15.65 0.59 -31.56
N GLY A 269 14.53 1.12 -32.05
CA GLY A 269 13.67 2.03 -31.30
C GLY A 269 13.11 1.41 -30.02
N VAL A 270 12.64 0.16 -30.11
CA VAL A 270 12.16 -0.61 -28.94
C VAL A 270 13.29 -0.83 -27.94
N LEU A 271 14.47 -1.27 -28.38
CA LEU A 271 15.63 -1.48 -27.50
C LEU A 271 16.10 -0.17 -26.82
N LYS A 272 16.07 0.97 -27.52
CA LYS A 272 16.35 2.28 -26.91
C LYS A 272 15.36 2.64 -25.81
N SER A 273 14.07 2.34 -26.00
CA SER A 273 13.05 2.55 -24.97
C SER A 273 13.25 1.63 -23.76
N GLU A 274 13.68 0.38 -23.98
CA GLU A 274 13.99 -0.59 -22.94
C GLU A 274 15.30 -0.25 -22.19
N ALA A 275 16.28 0.35 -22.86
CA ALA A 275 17.48 0.90 -22.23
C ALA A 275 17.18 2.10 -21.32
N ALA A 276 16.17 2.90 -21.70
CA ALA A 276 15.66 4.02 -20.91
C ALA A 276 14.55 3.62 -19.91
N LEU A 277 14.34 2.32 -19.68
CA LEU A 277 13.21 1.83 -18.88
C LEU A 277 13.26 2.33 -17.43
N GLU A 278 12.36 3.25 -17.07
CA GLU A 278 12.23 3.72 -15.69
C GLU A 278 11.45 2.74 -14.81
N TYR A 279 10.49 2.00 -15.39
CA TYR A 279 9.58 1.14 -14.64
C TYR A 279 9.36 -0.19 -15.34
N LEU A 280 9.54 -1.28 -14.61
CA LEU A 280 9.37 -2.64 -15.12
C LEU A 280 7.98 -2.89 -15.72
N CYS A 281 6.93 -2.28 -15.17
CA CYS A 281 5.57 -2.39 -15.67
C CYS A 281 5.35 -1.85 -17.10
N ASN A 282 6.29 -1.05 -17.63
CA ASN A 282 6.25 -0.59 -19.02
C ASN A 282 6.75 -1.65 -20.01
N LEU A 283 7.41 -2.71 -19.54
CA LEU A 283 7.85 -3.82 -20.36
C LEU A 283 6.71 -4.84 -20.47
N PRO A 284 6.26 -5.24 -21.68
CA PRO A 284 5.22 -6.24 -21.81
C PRO A 284 5.75 -7.66 -21.56
N PRO A 285 4.92 -8.60 -21.03
CA PRO A 285 5.37 -9.94 -20.68
C PRO A 285 6.07 -10.71 -21.81
N HIS A 286 5.57 -10.62 -23.04
CA HIS A 286 6.15 -11.33 -24.18
C HIS A 286 7.59 -10.85 -24.51
N ARG A 287 7.87 -9.55 -24.33
CA ARG A 287 9.22 -9.00 -24.54
C ARG A 287 10.17 -9.48 -23.45
N TYR A 288 9.70 -9.45 -22.20
CA TYR A 288 10.46 -9.97 -21.07
C TYR A 288 10.88 -11.43 -21.27
N GLU A 289 9.94 -12.31 -21.61
CA GLU A 289 10.25 -13.74 -21.82
C GLU A 289 11.18 -14.00 -23.01
N ALA A 290 10.97 -13.27 -24.12
CA ALA A 290 11.74 -13.49 -25.34
C ALA A 290 13.19 -13.04 -25.21
N VAL A 291 13.46 -11.95 -24.47
CA VAL A 291 14.78 -11.30 -24.47
C VAL A 291 15.50 -11.39 -23.14
N TYR A 292 14.80 -11.16 -22.02
CA TYR A 292 15.47 -10.86 -20.75
C TYR A 292 15.40 -11.99 -19.72
N ALA A 293 14.32 -12.79 -19.73
CA ALA A 293 14.03 -13.74 -18.66
C ALA A 293 15.11 -14.81 -18.44
N LYS A 294 15.91 -15.12 -19.46
CA LYS A 294 16.98 -16.13 -19.40
C LYS A 294 18.25 -15.61 -18.71
N ASP A 295 18.52 -14.31 -18.84
CA ASP A 295 19.77 -13.70 -18.37
C ASP A 295 19.66 -13.15 -16.94
N ILE A 296 18.43 -13.06 -16.41
CA ILE A 296 18.19 -12.63 -15.04
C ILE A 296 18.33 -13.83 -14.09
N PRO A 297 19.30 -13.80 -13.16
CA PRO A 297 19.52 -14.89 -12.22
C PRO A 297 18.39 -14.96 -11.18
N GLU A 298 18.15 -16.16 -10.64
CA GLU A 298 17.22 -16.32 -9.52
C GLU A 298 17.67 -15.50 -8.30
N VAL A 299 18.97 -15.56 -7.97
CA VAL A 299 19.59 -14.89 -6.82
C VAL A 299 20.95 -14.31 -7.22
N ILE A 300 21.31 -13.15 -6.64
CA ILE A 300 22.65 -12.54 -6.75
C ILE A 300 23.07 -11.95 -5.39
N SER A 301 24.37 -11.93 -5.09
CA SER A 301 24.89 -11.19 -3.92
C SER A 301 24.96 -9.68 -4.21
N GLY A 302 24.81 -8.87 -3.17
CA GLY A 302 24.94 -7.41 -3.27
C GLY A 302 26.31 -6.98 -3.80
N GLU A 303 27.37 -7.67 -3.38
CA GLU A 303 28.74 -7.47 -3.86
C GLU A 303 28.86 -7.74 -5.37
N ALA A 304 28.45 -8.94 -5.82
CA ALA A 304 28.56 -9.32 -7.23
C ALA A 304 27.69 -8.43 -8.15
N PHE A 305 26.53 -7.99 -7.66
CA PHE A 305 25.72 -7.01 -8.38
C PHE A 305 26.45 -5.67 -8.50
N SER A 306 27.02 -5.17 -7.40
CA SER A 306 27.66 -3.85 -7.36
C SER A 306 28.92 -3.80 -8.22
N GLU A 307 29.71 -4.87 -8.23
CA GLU A 307 30.89 -4.99 -9.09
C GLU A 307 30.54 -4.91 -10.58
N LYS A 308 29.41 -5.50 -10.98
CA LYS A 308 29.01 -5.59 -12.39
C LYS A 308 28.17 -4.40 -12.86
N TYR A 309 27.23 -3.93 -12.04
CA TYR A 309 26.20 -2.97 -12.45
C TYR A 309 26.23 -1.65 -11.67
N GLY A 310 27.04 -1.54 -10.62
CA GLY A 310 27.03 -0.40 -9.71
C GLY A 310 25.80 -0.41 -8.80
N ASP A 311 25.09 0.71 -8.73
CA ASP A 311 23.88 0.83 -7.91
C ASP A 311 22.59 0.42 -8.66
N HIS A 312 21.53 0.08 -7.92
CA HIS A 312 20.20 -0.27 -8.47
C HIS A 312 19.31 0.96 -8.77
N ASP A 313 19.78 2.16 -8.44
CA ASP A 313 19.13 3.45 -8.70
C ASP A 313 17.72 3.56 -8.08
N ASP A 314 17.54 3.07 -6.84
CA ASP A 314 16.36 3.34 -6.02
C ASP A 314 16.65 4.38 -4.94
N THR A 315 15.75 5.33 -4.74
CA THR A 315 15.93 6.42 -3.78
C THR A 315 15.58 6.04 -2.34
N VAL A 316 15.06 4.82 -2.11
CA VAL A 316 14.52 4.40 -0.81
C VAL A 316 15.34 3.29 -0.17
N THR A 317 15.84 2.33 -0.94
CA THR A 317 16.64 1.20 -0.42
C THR A 317 18.09 1.26 -0.87
N VAL A 318 18.97 0.66 -0.06
CA VAL A 318 20.41 0.54 -0.33
C VAL A 318 20.77 -0.94 -0.44
N ILE A 319 21.74 -1.27 -1.31
CA ILE A 319 22.28 -2.63 -1.42
C ILE A 319 23.18 -2.91 -0.23
N ASP A 320 22.94 -4.02 0.47
CA ASP A 320 23.89 -4.58 1.43
C ASP A 320 24.82 -5.55 0.68
N PRO A 321 26.13 -5.26 0.55
CA PRO A 321 27.07 -6.12 -0.17
C PRO A 321 27.12 -7.55 0.36
N LYS A 322 26.85 -7.76 1.66
CA LYS A 322 26.94 -9.06 2.32
C LYS A 322 25.67 -9.89 2.18
N ARG A 323 24.58 -9.32 1.65
CA ARG A 323 23.29 -9.97 1.51
C ARG A 323 23.11 -10.53 0.10
N SER A 324 22.41 -11.66 0.00
CA SER A 324 21.92 -12.20 -1.26
C SER A 324 20.46 -11.82 -1.48
N TYR A 325 20.12 -11.45 -2.70
CA TYR A 325 18.80 -10.97 -3.10
C TYR A 325 18.20 -11.89 -4.16
N SER A 326 16.93 -12.24 -4.01
CA SER A 326 16.14 -12.82 -5.12
C SER A 326 15.88 -11.74 -6.16
N VAL A 327 16.12 -12.00 -7.43
CA VAL A 327 16.04 -10.98 -8.50
C VAL A 327 14.97 -11.33 -9.52
N LYS A 328 14.97 -12.55 -10.06
CA LYS A 328 14.09 -12.91 -11.17
C LYS A 328 12.61 -12.80 -10.85
N ALA A 329 12.14 -13.41 -9.75
CA ALA A 329 10.72 -13.34 -9.39
C ALA A 329 10.27 -11.89 -9.06
N PRO A 330 11.00 -11.10 -8.25
CA PRO A 330 10.69 -9.69 -8.03
C PRO A 330 10.71 -8.84 -9.31
N THR A 331 11.54 -9.18 -10.30
CA THR A 331 11.56 -8.48 -11.60
C THR A 331 10.36 -8.83 -12.46
N ARG A 332 10.02 -10.13 -12.51
CA ARG A 332 8.91 -10.66 -13.30
C ARG A 332 7.55 -10.19 -12.76
N HIS A 333 7.40 -10.08 -11.45
CA HIS A 333 6.13 -9.75 -10.81
C HIS A 333 5.48 -8.46 -11.33
N PRO A 334 6.11 -7.27 -11.28
CA PRO A 334 5.48 -6.02 -11.72
C PRO A 334 5.17 -5.98 -13.22
N ILE A 335 5.95 -6.68 -14.06
CA ILE A 335 5.69 -6.82 -15.50
C ILE A 335 4.36 -7.54 -15.74
N TYR A 336 4.21 -8.71 -15.13
CA TYR A 336 3.03 -9.56 -15.33
C TYR A 336 1.83 -9.06 -14.54
N GLU A 337 2.03 -8.53 -13.34
CA GLU A 337 0.93 -8.01 -12.52
C GLU A 337 0.26 -6.82 -13.20
N ASN A 338 1.02 -5.94 -13.87
CA ASN A 338 0.45 -4.86 -14.65
C ASN A 338 -0.49 -5.39 -15.75
N PHE A 339 -0.07 -6.42 -16.49
CA PHE A 339 -0.92 -7.06 -17.49
C PHE A 339 -2.16 -7.71 -16.86
N ARG A 340 -2.01 -8.42 -15.72
CA ARG A 340 -3.13 -9.04 -15.02
C ARG A 340 -4.15 -8.02 -14.54
N VAL A 341 -3.71 -6.86 -14.07
CA VAL A 341 -4.58 -5.77 -13.62
C VAL A 341 -5.41 -5.21 -14.76
N GLU A 342 -4.81 -4.96 -15.93
CA GLU A 342 -5.53 -4.47 -17.12
C GLU A 342 -6.50 -5.52 -17.68
N ALA A 343 -6.07 -6.79 -17.70
CA ALA A 343 -6.92 -7.92 -18.09
C ALA A 343 -8.09 -8.08 -17.11
N PHE A 344 -7.85 -7.98 -15.81
CA PHE A 344 -8.88 -8.07 -14.77
C PHE A 344 -9.93 -6.98 -14.94
N LYS A 345 -9.50 -5.73 -15.20
CA LYS A 345 -10.41 -4.62 -15.51
C LYS A 345 -11.32 -4.96 -16.69
N THR A 346 -10.72 -5.33 -17.82
CA THR A 346 -11.44 -5.62 -19.06
C THR A 346 -12.44 -6.74 -18.84
N LEU A 347 -12.04 -7.79 -18.12
CA LEU A 347 -12.93 -8.91 -17.79
C LEU A 347 -14.03 -8.54 -16.81
N LEU A 348 -13.79 -7.62 -15.86
CA LEU A 348 -14.81 -7.17 -14.90
C LEU A 348 -16.00 -6.53 -15.61
N GLU A 349 -15.76 -5.86 -16.75
CA GLU A 349 -16.77 -5.16 -17.55
C GLU A 349 -17.33 -6.00 -18.72
N ALA A 350 -16.72 -7.16 -19.02
CA ALA A 350 -16.99 -7.92 -20.23
C ALA A 350 -18.33 -8.67 -20.27
N GLY A 351 -18.93 -9.02 -19.12
CA GLY A 351 -20.15 -9.82 -19.10
C GLY A 351 -20.69 -10.11 -17.70
N ASN A 352 -21.48 -11.19 -17.61
CA ASN A 352 -22.06 -11.73 -16.39
C ASN A 352 -22.07 -13.27 -16.35
N THR A 353 -21.00 -13.88 -16.87
CA THR A 353 -20.91 -15.35 -17.09
C THR A 353 -19.99 -16.03 -16.08
N ASP A 354 -20.17 -17.34 -15.89
CA ASP A 354 -19.30 -18.14 -15.02
C ASP A 354 -17.89 -18.25 -15.63
N GLU A 355 -17.77 -18.22 -16.96
CA GLU A 355 -16.49 -18.19 -17.67
C GLU A 355 -15.70 -16.90 -17.39
N GLN A 356 -16.38 -15.75 -17.38
CA GLN A 356 -15.78 -14.47 -17.01
C GLN A 356 -15.30 -14.49 -15.56
N LEU A 357 -16.13 -14.95 -14.62
CA LEU A 357 -15.75 -15.07 -13.21
C LEU A 357 -14.58 -16.04 -13.01
N SER A 358 -14.56 -17.15 -13.76
CA SER A 358 -13.45 -18.11 -13.74
C SER A 358 -12.16 -17.49 -14.24
N ALA A 359 -12.21 -16.69 -15.30
CA ALA A 359 -11.05 -15.96 -15.82
C ALA A 359 -10.54 -14.90 -14.81
N LEU A 360 -11.44 -14.14 -14.19
CA LEU A 360 -11.09 -13.18 -13.11
C LEU A 360 -10.42 -13.90 -11.94
N GLY A 361 -10.98 -15.04 -11.53
CA GLY A 361 -10.46 -15.83 -10.43
C GLY A 361 -9.08 -16.44 -10.71
N GLU A 362 -8.85 -16.90 -11.94
CA GLU A 362 -7.56 -17.39 -12.41
C GLU A 362 -6.48 -16.30 -12.35
N LEU A 363 -6.81 -15.06 -12.76
CA LEU A 363 -5.89 -13.92 -12.62
C LEU A 363 -5.52 -13.64 -11.15
N MET A 364 -6.48 -13.80 -10.22
CA MET A 364 -6.22 -13.66 -8.78
C MET A 364 -5.27 -14.76 -8.28
N TYR A 365 -5.49 -16.03 -8.64
CA TYR A 365 -4.59 -17.11 -8.25
C TYR A 365 -3.17 -16.94 -8.83
N GLN A 366 -3.05 -16.50 -10.09
CA GLN A 366 -1.75 -16.20 -10.70
C GLN A 366 -1.03 -15.05 -10.00
N CYS A 367 -1.76 -14.01 -9.60
CA CYS A 367 -1.22 -12.94 -8.77
C CYS A 367 -0.67 -13.48 -7.45
N HIS A 368 -1.46 -14.27 -6.73
CA HIS A 368 -1.05 -14.84 -5.44
C HIS A 368 0.21 -15.70 -5.57
N ASN A 369 0.27 -16.58 -6.57
CA ASN A 369 1.45 -17.41 -6.82
C ASN A 369 2.68 -16.55 -7.19
N SER A 370 2.49 -15.52 -8.03
CA SER A 370 3.56 -14.59 -8.39
C SER A 370 4.08 -13.80 -7.18
N TYR A 371 3.20 -13.48 -6.23
CA TYR A 371 3.53 -12.78 -5.00
C TYR A 371 4.31 -13.67 -4.03
N SER A 372 3.84 -14.91 -3.82
CA SER A 372 4.55 -15.90 -3.01
C SER A 372 5.92 -16.25 -3.60
N ALA A 373 6.06 -16.31 -4.93
CA ALA A 373 7.34 -16.50 -5.61
C ALA A 373 8.34 -15.36 -5.37
N CYS A 374 7.88 -14.15 -5.02
CA CYS A 374 8.76 -13.05 -4.61
C CYS A 374 9.30 -13.23 -3.18
N GLY A 375 8.85 -14.24 -2.44
CA GLY A 375 9.19 -14.44 -1.03
C GLY A 375 8.29 -13.67 -0.05
N LEU A 376 7.16 -13.13 -0.53
CA LEU A 376 6.19 -12.38 0.26
C LEU A 376 4.95 -13.20 0.66
N GLY A 377 4.95 -14.51 0.37
CA GLY A 377 3.86 -15.42 0.76
C GLY A 377 3.82 -15.68 2.27
N SER A 378 2.75 -16.35 2.72
CA SER A 378 2.69 -16.83 4.11
C SER A 378 1.80 -18.06 4.22
N ASP A 379 2.14 -18.97 5.12
CA ASP A 379 1.36 -20.21 5.32
C ASP A 379 -0.12 -19.95 5.59
N GLY A 380 -0.46 -18.87 6.29
CA GLY A 380 -1.84 -18.51 6.61
C GLY A 380 -2.62 -18.02 5.38
N THR A 381 -2.03 -17.12 4.59
CA THR A 381 -2.67 -16.63 3.36
C THR A 381 -2.78 -17.74 2.33
N ASP A 382 -1.74 -18.54 2.18
CA ASP A 382 -1.69 -19.63 1.19
C ASP A 382 -2.72 -20.71 1.54
N ARG A 383 -2.88 -21.02 2.84
CA ARG A 383 -3.93 -21.92 3.34
C ARG A 383 -5.33 -21.38 3.07
N LEU A 384 -5.60 -20.10 3.33
CA LEU A 384 -6.91 -19.49 3.01
C LEU A 384 -7.21 -19.56 1.50
N VAL A 385 -6.23 -19.26 0.65
CA VAL A 385 -6.38 -19.35 -0.82
C VAL A 385 -6.66 -20.80 -1.25
N ASN A 386 -5.98 -21.78 -0.64
CA ASN A 386 -6.21 -23.20 -0.91
C ASN A 386 -7.60 -23.65 -0.46
N LEU A 387 -8.08 -23.22 0.71
CA LEU A 387 -9.44 -23.51 1.17
C LEU A 387 -10.52 -22.97 0.21
N VAL A 388 -10.34 -21.75 -0.32
CA VAL A 388 -11.24 -21.20 -1.36
C VAL A 388 -11.23 -22.10 -2.59
N ARG A 389 -10.04 -22.51 -3.06
CA ARG A 389 -9.88 -23.37 -4.23
C ARG A 389 -10.53 -24.75 -4.04
N GLU A 390 -10.40 -25.34 -2.86
CA GLU A 390 -11.04 -26.61 -2.53
C GLU A 390 -12.57 -26.51 -2.54
N VAL A 391 -13.12 -25.44 -1.95
CA VAL A 391 -14.57 -25.19 -1.94
C VAL A 391 -15.09 -24.99 -3.36
N GLN A 392 -14.36 -24.26 -4.20
CA GLN A 392 -14.65 -24.09 -5.62
C GLN A 392 -14.67 -25.43 -6.37
N HIS A 393 -13.61 -26.25 -6.25
CA HIS A 393 -13.51 -27.52 -6.99
C HIS A 393 -14.51 -28.58 -6.53
N ARG A 394 -14.73 -28.73 -5.22
CA ARG A 394 -15.69 -29.69 -4.67
C ARG A 394 -17.06 -29.57 -5.32
N ARG A 395 -17.52 -28.34 -5.55
CA ARG A 395 -18.83 -28.08 -6.13
C ARG A 395 -18.90 -28.38 -7.62
N THR A 396 -17.84 -28.07 -8.35
CA THR A 396 -17.70 -28.49 -9.76
C THR A 396 -17.75 -30.01 -9.88
N SER A 397 -17.13 -30.74 -8.95
CA SER A 397 -17.17 -32.21 -8.92
C SER A 397 -18.53 -32.78 -8.54
N GLU A 398 -19.33 -32.08 -7.73
CA GLU A 398 -20.71 -32.44 -7.37
C GLU A 398 -21.75 -32.07 -8.44
N GLY A 399 -21.32 -31.55 -9.61
CA GLY A 399 -22.20 -31.19 -10.72
C GLY A 399 -22.95 -29.86 -10.53
N GLY A 400 -22.60 -29.07 -9.51
CA GLY A 400 -23.16 -27.74 -9.27
C GLY A 400 -22.27 -26.62 -9.81
N SER A 401 -22.87 -25.48 -10.19
CA SER A 401 -22.08 -24.29 -10.55
C SER A 401 -21.31 -23.76 -9.33
N PRO A 402 -20.03 -23.34 -9.50
CA PRO A 402 -19.28 -22.69 -8.45
C PRO A 402 -19.91 -21.34 -8.08
N SER A 403 -19.72 -20.95 -6.82
CA SER A 403 -20.16 -19.66 -6.28
C SER A 403 -18.96 -18.75 -5.94
N LEU A 404 -17.83 -19.33 -5.56
CA LEU A 404 -16.53 -18.67 -5.41
C LEU A 404 -15.64 -19.03 -6.61
N PHE A 405 -14.83 -18.08 -7.07
CA PHE A 405 -14.10 -18.22 -8.34
C PHE A 405 -12.60 -17.97 -8.23
N GLY A 406 -12.15 -17.16 -7.25
CA GLY A 406 -10.73 -16.95 -7.05
C GLY A 406 -10.39 -16.25 -5.74
N ALA A 407 -9.12 -16.32 -5.38
CA ALA A 407 -8.60 -15.67 -4.18
C ALA A 407 -7.15 -15.25 -4.37
N LYS A 408 -6.76 -14.13 -3.72
CA LYS A 408 -5.38 -13.68 -3.63
C LYS A 408 -5.09 -12.98 -2.32
N ILE A 409 -3.84 -13.03 -1.88
CA ILE A 409 -3.34 -12.13 -0.84
C ILE A 409 -3.50 -10.66 -1.25
N THR A 410 -3.77 -9.80 -0.27
CA THR A 410 -3.78 -8.34 -0.40
C THR A 410 -3.00 -7.67 0.72
N GLY A 411 -2.50 -6.45 0.47
CA GLY A 411 -1.67 -5.68 1.41
C GLY A 411 -0.16 -5.89 1.23
N GLY A 412 0.60 -5.54 2.27
CA GLY A 412 2.07 -5.48 2.26
C GLY A 412 2.82 -6.83 2.30
N GLY A 413 2.10 -7.94 2.46
CA GLY A 413 2.65 -9.30 2.37
C GLY A 413 3.11 -9.93 3.67
N SER A 414 3.65 -11.15 3.55
CA SER A 414 4.13 -11.98 4.65
C SER A 414 3.04 -12.23 5.71
N GLY A 415 1.78 -12.30 5.32
CA GLY A 415 0.63 -12.40 6.21
C GLY A 415 -0.50 -11.49 5.75
N GLY A 416 -1.43 -11.18 6.66
CA GLY A 416 -2.53 -10.26 6.38
C GLY A 416 -3.75 -10.95 5.78
N THR A 417 -4.39 -10.30 4.82
CA THR A 417 -5.74 -10.62 4.35
C THR A 417 -5.73 -11.27 2.97
N VAL A 418 -6.67 -12.19 2.74
CA VAL A 418 -6.96 -12.77 1.42
C VAL A 418 -8.25 -12.17 0.89
N CYS A 419 -8.18 -11.56 -0.30
CA CYS A 419 -9.34 -11.12 -1.06
C CYS A 419 -9.89 -12.29 -1.89
N VAL A 420 -11.18 -12.56 -1.78
CA VAL A 420 -11.91 -13.63 -2.47
C VAL A 420 -12.95 -13.00 -3.38
N VAL A 421 -13.08 -13.49 -4.62
CA VAL A 421 -14.13 -13.10 -5.57
C VAL A 421 -15.16 -14.21 -5.77
N GLY A 422 -16.43 -13.83 -5.83
CA GLY A 422 -17.52 -14.76 -6.11
C GLY A 422 -18.81 -14.07 -6.52
N LYS A 423 -19.86 -14.88 -6.68
CA LYS A 423 -21.21 -14.41 -7.00
C LYS A 423 -21.80 -13.68 -5.79
N ASN A 424 -22.52 -12.60 -6.04
CA ASN A 424 -23.29 -11.91 -5.00
C ASN A 424 -24.58 -12.68 -4.68
N CYS A 425 -24.47 -13.80 -3.95
CA CYS A 425 -25.61 -14.62 -3.53
C CYS A 425 -25.38 -15.20 -2.12
N ALA A 426 -26.47 -15.62 -1.46
CA ALA A 426 -26.43 -16.17 -0.09
C ALA A 426 -25.47 -17.36 0.03
N ARG A 427 -25.45 -18.22 -1.00
CA ARG A 427 -24.58 -19.40 -1.06
C ARG A 427 -23.10 -19.03 -0.96
N SER A 428 -22.65 -17.98 -1.63
CA SER A 428 -21.25 -17.55 -1.53
C SER A 428 -20.92 -17.08 -0.12
N SER A 429 -21.84 -16.41 0.57
CA SER A 429 -21.66 -16.05 1.97
C SER A 429 -21.60 -17.26 2.91
N GLU A 430 -22.40 -18.30 2.65
CA GLU A 430 -22.33 -19.58 3.39
C GLU A 430 -21.00 -20.29 3.17
N GLU A 431 -20.51 -20.33 1.93
CA GLU A 431 -19.21 -20.93 1.57
C GLU A 431 -18.03 -20.16 2.20
N ILE A 432 -18.12 -18.82 2.30
CA ILE A 432 -17.14 -18.00 3.03
C ILE A 432 -17.15 -18.32 4.53
N ALA A 433 -18.33 -18.48 5.15
CA ALA A 433 -18.43 -18.87 6.54
C ALA A 433 -17.87 -20.29 6.79
N GLU A 434 -18.11 -21.23 5.85
CA GLU A 434 -17.49 -22.56 5.87
C GLU A 434 -15.96 -22.45 5.91
N ILE A 435 -15.38 -21.62 5.03
CA ILE A 435 -13.93 -21.40 4.97
C ILE A 435 -13.39 -20.82 6.30
N GLN A 436 -14.08 -19.84 6.91
CA GLN A 436 -13.68 -19.31 8.23
C GLN A 436 -13.66 -20.40 9.30
N HIS A 437 -14.68 -21.26 9.34
CA HIS A 437 -14.77 -22.34 10.32
C HIS A 437 -13.72 -23.44 10.08
N ARG A 438 -13.45 -23.79 8.82
CA ARG A 438 -12.39 -24.74 8.45
C ARG A 438 -11.01 -24.19 8.82
N TYR A 439 -10.72 -22.93 8.49
CA TYR A 439 -9.46 -22.29 8.88
C TYR A 439 -9.28 -22.24 10.40
N LYS A 440 -10.35 -21.94 11.16
CA LYS A 440 -10.34 -22.00 12.63
C LYS A 440 -10.07 -23.40 13.15
N ALA A 441 -10.68 -24.43 12.56
CA ALA A 441 -10.45 -25.80 12.97
C ALA A 441 -8.98 -26.22 12.76
N GLU A 442 -8.34 -25.73 11.69
CA GLU A 442 -6.96 -26.06 11.35
C GLU A 442 -5.91 -25.22 12.11
N THR A 443 -6.22 -23.96 12.44
CA THR A 443 -5.22 -23.00 12.97
C THR A 443 -5.53 -22.50 14.38
N GLY A 444 -6.74 -22.74 14.89
CA GLY A 444 -7.26 -22.14 16.12
C GLY A 444 -7.71 -20.68 15.98
N TYR A 445 -7.41 -20.02 14.85
CA TYR A 445 -7.77 -18.62 14.60
C TYR A 445 -9.03 -18.52 13.74
N LEU A 446 -10.03 -17.73 14.18
CA LEU A 446 -11.19 -17.42 13.35
C LEU A 446 -10.87 -16.17 12.52
N PRO A 447 -10.79 -16.25 11.17
CA PRO A 447 -10.52 -15.10 10.33
C PRO A 447 -11.51 -13.96 10.57
N ILE A 448 -11.02 -12.72 10.61
CA ILE A 448 -11.91 -11.56 10.52
C ILE A 448 -12.41 -11.47 9.08
N LEU A 449 -13.73 -11.39 8.92
CA LEU A 449 -14.39 -11.22 7.62
C LEU A 449 -14.59 -9.73 7.35
N PHE A 450 -14.02 -9.26 6.25
CA PHE A 450 -14.27 -7.94 5.68
C PHE A 450 -15.23 -8.06 4.51
N ASP A 451 -16.23 -7.18 4.46
CA ASP A 451 -17.25 -7.20 3.42
C ASP A 451 -17.87 -5.80 3.23
N GLY A 452 -18.27 -5.53 2.00
CA GLY A 452 -18.79 -4.23 1.58
C GLY A 452 -17.71 -3.18 1.38
N SER A 453 -18.15 -1.96 1.08
CA SER A 453 -17.27 -0.82 0.86
C SER A 453 -17.84 0.47 1.42
N SER A 454 -16.97 1.46 1.60
CA SER A 454 -17.32 2.80 2.10
C SER A 454 -16.88 3.89 1.11
N PRO A 455 -17.45 5.12 1.19
CA PRO A 455 -16.85 6.26 0.53
C PRO A 455 -15.48 6.57 1.13
N GLY A 456 -14.49 6.87 0.29
CA GLY A 456 -13.21 7.43 0.73
C GLY A 456 -13.37 8.81 1.36
N ALA A 457 -12.34 9.26 2.06
CA ALA A 457 -12.36 10.49 2.87
C ALA A 457 -12.74 11.74 2.05
N GLY A 458 -12.31 11.83 0.79
CA GLY A 458 -12.64 12.94 -0.10
C GLY A 458 -14.14 13.03 -0.42
N LYS A 459 -14.82 11.89 -0.57
CA LYS A 459 -16.27 11.83 -0.82
C LYS A 459 -17.09 11.93 0.46
N PHE A 460 -16.58 11.37 1.56
CA PHE A 460 -17.22 11.46 2.88
C PHE A 460 -17.19 12.90 3.43
N GLY A 461 -16.07 13.60 3.25
CA GLY A 461 -15.87 14.96 3.73
C GLY A 461 -15.66 15.04 5.25
N TYR A 462 -16.19 16.09 5.88
CA TYR A 462 -16.05 16.31 7.31
C TYR A 462 -17.29 16.99 7.92
N LEU A 463 -17.43 16.85 9.23
CA LEU A 463 -18.46 17.54 10.01
C LEU A 463 -17.82 18.60 10.90
N LYS A 464 -18.30 19.84 10.81
CA LYS A 464 -17.86 20.93 11.70
C LYS A 464 -18.86 21.13 12.82
N ILE A 465 -18.50 20.63 14.00
CA ILE A 465 -19.32 20.80 15.21
C ILE A 465 -18.96 22.12 15.87
N ARG A 466 -19.94 22.99 16.06
CA ARG A 466 -19.80 24.20 16.88
C ARG A 466 -20.57 24.02 18.17
N ARG A 467 -19.90 24.08 19.31
CA ARG A 467 -20.59 24.17 20.59
C ARG A 467 -21.32 25.53 20.61
N ARG A 468 -22.65 25.52 20.69
CA ARG A 468 -23.40 26.76 20.99
C ARG A 468 -22.89 27.25 22.34
N CYS A 469 -22.36 28.48 22.38
CA CYS A 469 -22.18 29.15 23.66
C CYS A 469 -23.57 29.23 24.32
N PRO A 470 -23.69 28.81 25.59
CA PRO A 470 -24.88 29.07 26.39
C PRO A 470 -25.24 30.56 26.41
#